data_AF-A0AAP0Q7S1-F1
#
_entry.id   AF-A0AAP0Q7S1-F1
#
_cell.length_a   1.000
_cell.length_b   1.000
_cell.length_c   1.000
_cell.angle_alpha   90.00
_cell.angle_beta   90.00
_cell.angle_gamma   90.00
#
_symmetry.space_group_name_H-M   'P 1'
#
loop_
_entity.id
_entity.type
_entity.pdbx_description
1 polymer ?
#
loop_
_entity_poly.entity_id
_entity_poly.type
_entity_poly.pdbx_seq_one_letter_code
_entity_poly.pdbx_strand_id
1 'polypeptide(L)'
;MVITTLMVTLIMLVVWKTKIWWIKTFFVVFAFIELMSFTSVLYKFVQGGYLPLAFSLFLMIFMGIWHYVHKQRYVYELNNKISSDYVSYLVANPDVNRVPGMGLLYSELVQGIPPIFSHFIANIPSIHSVLVFVSIKSIPISKVILEERCLFRRVEPRDLRMYRCVVRYGYKDKIEESDEFERQLVENLKDFIWHEHLMSATAEQLRSGGSGDLGAQEEIQFVQRAKDKGKERDFWPSPEAGFSELE
;
A
#
# COMPACT_ATOMS: atom_id res chain seq x y z
N MET A 1 -18.50 -1.92 35.13
CA MET A 1 -19.95 -1.81 35.41
C MET A 1 -20.47 -0.38 35.15
N VAL A 2 -19.62 0.65 35.24
CA VAL A 2 -19.89 2.02 34.74
C VAL A 2 -20.46 2.11 33.31
N ILE A 3 -19.87 1.43 32.31
CA ILE A 3 -20.35 1.53 30.92
C ILE A 3 -21.77 0.95 30.79
N THR A 4 -22.03 -0.17 31.48
CA THR A 4 -23.36 -0.81 31.48
C THR A 4 -24.39 0.04 32.22
N THR A 5 -24.06 0.67 33.35
CA THR A 5 -24.98 1.59 34.06
C THR A 5 -25.27 2.85 33.25
N LEU A 6 -24.28 3.41 32.55
CA LEU A 6 -24.48 4.51 31.61
C LEU A 6 -25.38 4.10 30.43
N MET A 7 -25.13 2.94 29.81
CA MET A 7 -25.98 2.38 28.76
C MET A 7 -27.43 2.19 29.23
N VAL A 8 -27.64 1.55 30.39
CA VAL A 8 -28.98 1.30 30.94
C VAL A 8 -29.69 2.62 31.30
N THR A 9 -28.97 3.59 31.84
CA THR A 9 -29.53 4.93 32.13
C THR A 9 -29.94 5.65 30.83
N LEU A 10 -29.12 5.54 29.78
CA LEU A 10 -29.42 6.10 28.46
C LEU A 10 -30.63 5.41 27.83
N ILE A 11 -30.74 4.09 27.94
CA ILE A 11 -31.90 3.32 27.49
C ILE A 11 -33.17 3.73 28.25
N MET A 12 -33.12 3.89 29.58
CA MET A 12 -34.27 4.36 30.37
C MET A 12 -34.71 5.78 29.98
N LEU A 13 -33.76 6.65 29.59
CA LEU A 13 -34.02 8.02 29.16
C LEU A 13 -34.62 8.09 27.76
N VAL A 14 -34.09 7.30 26.82
CA VAL A 14 -34.47 7.37 25.39
C VAL A 14 -35.68 6.48 25.07
N VAL A 15 -35.72 5.25 25.60
CA VAL A 15 -36.72 4.24 25.23
C VAL A 15 -37.94 4.26 26.15
N TRP A 16 -37.73 4.34 27.47
CA TRP A 16 -38.83 4.21 28.45
C TRP A 16 -39.58 5.50 28.76
N LYS A 17 -39.04 6.68 28.43
CA LYS A 17 -39.63 8.00 28.71
C LYS A 17 -40.26 8.13 30.11
N THR A 18 -39.67 7.46 31.09
CA THR A 18 -40.12 7.50 32.49
C THR A 18 -39.91 8.89 33.09
N LYS A 19 -40.66 9.21 34.15
CA LYS A 19 -40.55 10.51 34.85
C LYS A 19 -39.08 10.77 35.21
N ILE A 20 -38.59 11.97 34.90
CA ILE A 20 -37.17 12.36 35.07
C ILE A 20 -36.65 12.13 36.50
N TRP A 21 -37.54 12.21 37.48
CA TRP A 21 -37.24 11.99 38.89
C TRP A 21 -36.79 10.55 39.19
N TRP A 22 -37.43 9.55 38.58
CA TRP A 22 -37.06 8.14 38.75
C TRP A 22 -35.71 7.80 38.11
N ILE A 23 -35.44 8.36 36.93
CA ILE A 23 -34.17 8.18 36.22
C ILE A 23 -33.02 8.76 37.04
N LYS A 24 -33.21 9.98 37.55
CA LYS A 24 -32.21 10.65 38.40
C LYS A 24 -31.92 9.85 39.66
N THR A 25 -32.95 9.35 40.35
CA THR A 25 -32.77 8.52 41.55
C THR A 25 -32.02 7.24 41.25
N PHE A 26 -32.39 6.51 40.20
CA PHE A 26 -31.68 5.31 39.77
C PHE A 26 -30.21 5.58 39.45
N PHE A 27 -29.94 6.62 38.64
CA PHE A 27 -28.58 6.99 38.26
C PHE A 27 -27.73 7.35 39.49
N VAL A 28 -28.27 8.12 40.45
CA VAL A 28 -27.53 8.50 41.66
C VAL A 28 -27.16 7.28 42.51
N VAL A 29 -28.09 6.33 42.71
CA VAL A 29 -27.82 5.13 43.51
C VAL A 29 -26.75 4.24 42.85
N PHE A 30 -26.88 3.97 41.56
CA PHE A 30 -25.89 3.16 40.85
C PHE A 30 -24.55 3.87 40.70
N ALA A 31 -24.54 5.17 40.40
CA ALA A 31 -23.30 5.95 40.35
C ALA A 31 -22.57 5.94 41.70
N PHE A 32 -23.30 5.96 42.82
CA PHE A 32 -22.70 5.86 44.15
C PHE A 32 -22.01 4.51 44.38
N ILE A 33 -22.66 3.40 44.02
CA ILE A 33 -22.07 2.05 44.11
C ILE A 33 -20.82 1.93 43.24
N GLU A 34 -20.85 2.49 42.03
CA GLU A 34 -19.70 2.51 41.13
C GLU A 34 -18.57 3.39 41.68
N LEU A 35 -18.88 4.57 42.23
CA LEU A 35 -17.91 5.45 42.90
C LEU A 35 -17.24 4.75 44.07
N MET A 36 -18.02 4.03 44.88
CA MET A 36 -17.51 3.28 46.02
C MET A 36 -16.62 2.12 45.58
N SER A 37 -17.00 1.42 44.51
CA SER A 37 -16.18 0.37 43.88
C SER A 37 -14.90 0.94 43.28
N PHE A 38 -14.97 2.10 42.62
CA PHE A 38 -13.82 2.82 42.07
C PHE A 38 -12.86 3.29 43.17
N THR A 39 -13.41 3.83 44.26
CA THR A 39 -12.64 4.22 45.45
C THR A 39 -11.97 3.00 46.09
N SER A 40 -12.63 1.85 46.13
CA SER A 40 -12.04 0.60 46.63
C SER A 40 -10.84 0.14 45.80
N VAL A 41 -10.93 0.25 44.47
CA VAL A 41 -9.82 -0.04 43.55
C VAL A 41 -8.69 0.97 43.73
N LEU A 42 -9.00 2.26 43.92
CA LEU A 42 -8.01 3.32 44.21
C LEU A 42 -7.37 3.17 45.59
N TYR A 43 -8.05 2.61 46.58
CA TYR A 43 -7.46 2.41 47.90
C TYR A 43 -6.38 1.31 47.85
N LYS A 44 -6.65 0.22 47.13
CA LYS A 44 -5.65 -0.84 46.86
C LYS A 44 -4.54 -0.39 45.90
N PHE A 45 -4.75 0.69 45.15
CA PHE A 45 -3.72 1.29 44.30
C PHE A 45 -2.50 1.74 45.11
N VAL A 46 -2.72 2.34 46.28
CA VAL A 46 -1.65 2.82 47.17
C VAL A 46 -0.83 1.66 47.76
N GLN A 47 -1.44 0.48 47.92
CA GLN A 47 -0.80 -0.73 48.46
C GLN A 47 -0.09 -1.59 47.40
N GLY A 48 0.01 -1.14 46.14
CA GLY A 48 0.75 -1.84 45.08
C GLY A 48 -0.02 -2.10 43.79
N GLY A 49 -1.31 -1.75 43.73
CA GLY A 49 -2.13 -1.87 42.51
C GLY A 49 -1.76 -0.92 41.37
N TYR A 50 -0.78 -0.02 41.59
CA TYR A 50 -0.34 0.96 40.59
C TYR A 50 0.55 0.37 39.49
N LEU A 51 1.23 -0.75 39.75
CA LEU A 51 2.16 -1.37 38.80
C LEU A 51 1.51 -1.74 37.45
N PRO A 52 0.39 -2.49 37.40
CA PRO A 52 -0.27 -2.81 36.12
C PRO A 52 -0.86 -1.58 35.42
N LEU A 53 -1.29 -0.55 36.17
CA LEU A 53 -1.81 0.68 35.59
C LEU A 53 -0.69 1.52 34.95
N ALA A 54 0.44 1.65 35.65
CA ALA A 54 1.63 2.32 35.12
C ALA A 54 2.16 1.59 33.86
N PHE A 55 2.19 0.26 33.90
CA PHE A 55 2.59 -0.55 32.75
C PHE A 55 1.63 -0.38 31.56
N SER A 56 0.32 -0.37 31.81
CA SER A 56 -0.68 -0.14 30.76
C SER A 56 -0.56 1.24 30.14
N LEU A 57 -0.35 2.29 30.94
CA LEU A 57 -0.10 3.65 30.46
C LEU A 57 1.18 3.73 29.64
N PHE A 58 2.25 3.08 30.08
CA PHE A 58 3.51 3.03 29.35
C PHE A 58 3.34 2.38 27.96
N LEU A 59 2.69 1.21 27.89
CA LEU A 59 2.40 0.55 26.62
C LEU A 59 1.48 1.38 25.73
N MET A 60 0.49 2.07 26.31
CA MET A 60 -0.40 2.97 25.57
C MET A 60 0.37 4.15 24.96
N ILE A 61 1.29 4.76 25.70
CA ILE A 61 2.16 5.83 25.19
C ILE A 61 3.04 5.28 24.06
N PHE A 62 3.68 4.13 24.26
CA PHE A 62 4.53 3.52 23.24
C PHE A 62 3.77 3.24 21.95
N MET A 63 2.58 2.64 22.06
CA MET A 63 1.73 2.36 20.90
C MET A 63 1.17 3.64 20.26
N GLY A 64 0.88 4.66 21.07
CA GLY A 64 0.45 5.99 20.60
C GLY A 64 1.54 6.70 19.81
N ILE A 65 2.79 6.70 20.31
CA ILE A 65 3.95 7.24 19.61
C ILE A 65 4.19 6.47 18.32
N TRP A 66 4.17 5.13 18.38
CA TRP A 66 4.34 4.28 17.20
C TRP A 66 3.30 4.60 16.12
N HIS A 67 2.03 4.62 16.48
CA HIS A 67 0.94 4.96 15.57
C HIS A 67 1.08 6.38 14.99
N TYR A 68 1.44 7.35 15.83
CA TYR A 68 1.67 8.73 15.41
C TYR A 68 2.81 8.83 14.38
N VAL A 69 3.95 8.18 14.65
CA VAL A 69 5.11 8.16 13.74
C VAL A 69 4.75 7.50 12.42
N HIS A 70 4.08 6.35 12.43
CA HIS A 70 3.64 5.68 11.21
C HIS A 70 2.69 6.54 10.39
N LYS A 71 1.71 7.16 11.04
CA LYS A 71 0.77 8.07 10.38
C LYS A 71 1.50 9.29 9.78
N GLN A 72 2.43 9.88 10.53
CA GLN A 72 3.15 11.06 10.08
C GLN A 72 4.10 10.73 8.92
N ARG A 73 4.76 9.57 8.95
CA ARG A 73 5.55 9.06 7.83
C ARG A 73 4.69 8.89 6.58
N TYR A 74 3.53 8.24 6.71
CA TYR A 74 2.60 8.05 5.59
C TYR A 74 2.11 9.39 5.00
N VAL A 75 1.74 10.35 5.86
CA VAL A 75 1.33 11.70 5.43
C VAL A 75 2.49 12.46 4.79
N TYR A 76 3.70 12.32 5.30
CA TYR A 76 4.90 12.93 4.71
C TYR A 76 5.20 12.37 3.32
N GLU A 77 5.15 11.04 3.16
CA GLU A 77 5.35 10.39 1.86
C GLU A 77 4.29 10.82 0.83
N LEU A 78 3.03 11.03 1.27
CA LEU A 78 1.97 11.56 0.42
C LEU A 78 2.17 13.03 0.04
N ASN A 79 2.56 13.87 0.99
CA ASN A 79 2.71 15.31 0.78
C ASN A 79 3.99 15.64 0.00
N ASN A 80 5.05 14.84 0.15
CA ASN A 80 6.31 14.99 -0.59
C ASN A 80 6.34 14.16 -1.89
N LYS A 81 5.17 13.96 -2.50
CA LYS A 81 5.04 13.32 -3.81
C LYS A 81 5.83 14.14 -4.84
N ILE A 82 6.82 13.51 -5.46
CA ILE A 82 7.60 14.17 -6.50
C ILE A 82 6.70 14.39 -7.73
N SER A 83 6.77 15.59 -8.32
CA SER A 83 6.09 15.87 -9.58
C SER A 83 6.65 14.98 -10.69
N SER A 84 5.76 14.46 -11.54
CA SER A 84 6.09 13.66 -12.73
C SER A 84 7.18 14.34 -13.58
N ASP A 85 7.10 15.67 -13.67
CA ASP A 85 7.98 16.47 -14.51
C ASP A 85 9.42 16.45 -14.00
N TYR A 86 9.64 16.51 -12.68
CA TYR A 86 10.96 16.48 -12.07
C TYR A 86 11.67 15.13 -12.33
N VAL A 87 10.93 14.02 -12.25
CA VAL A 87 11.49 12.69 -12.56
C VAL A 87 11.84 12.58 -14.04
N SER A 88 11.07 13.22 -14.91
CA SER A 88 11.33 13.25 -16.35
C SER A 88 12.62 13.98 -16.67
N TYR A 89 12.89 15.12 -16.02
CA TYR A 89 14.18 15.79 -16.10
C TYR A 89 15.33 14.92 -15.56
N LEU A 90 15.12 14.21 -14.45
CA LEU A 90 16.13 13.32 -13.86
C LEU A 90 16.52 12.16 -14.78
N VAL A 91 15.55 11.56 -15.45
CA VAL A 91 15.78 10.44 -16.38
C VAL A 91 16.30 10.91 -17.74
N ALA A 92 16.04 12.16 -18.13
CA ALA A 92 16.61 12.77 -19.32
C ALA A 92 18.09 13.15 -19.16
N ASN A 93 18.63 13.10 -17.94
CA ASN A 93 20.05 13.35 -17.72
C ASN A 93 20.90 12.22 -18.34
N PRO A 94 21.97 12.57 -19.09
CA PRO A 94 22.80 11.61 -19.82
C PRO A 94 23.63 10.69 -18.90
N ASP A 95 23.76 11.04 -17.62
CA ASP A 95 24.50 10.24 -16.64
C ASP A 95 23.75 8.97 -16.22
N VAL A 96 22.46 8.86 -16.54
CA VAL A 96 21.62 7.73 -16.16
C VAL A 96 21.62 6.68 -17.28
N ASN A 97 22.30 5.56 -17.06
CA ASN A 97 22.35 4.47 -18.03
C ASN A 97 21.06 3.64 -18.00
N ARG A 98 20.50 3.32 -19.18
CA ARG A 98 19.29 2.49 -19.30
C ARG A 98 19.67 1.05 -19.58
N VAL A 99 19.45 0.19 -18.60
CA VAL A 99 19.72 -1.24 -18.72
C VAL A 99 18.50 -1.94 -19.34
N PRO A 100 18.68 -2.82 -20.35
CA PRO A 100 17.59 -3.61 -20.88
C PRO A 100 17.06 -4.57 -19.80
N GLY A 101 15.77 -4.50 -19.49
CA GLY A 101 15.14 -5.29 -18.42
C GLY A 101 13.87 -4.62 -17.89
N MET A 102 13.06 -5.38 -17.14
CA MET A 102 11.91 -4.88 -16.39
C MET A 102 12.29 -4.74 -14.92
N GLY A 103 12.09 -3.55 -14.35
CA GLY A 103 12.27 -3.29 -12.92
C GLY A 103 10.92 -3.23 -12.22
N LEU A 104 10.78 -3.97 -11.12
CA LEU A 104 9.61 -3.89 -10.24
C LEU A 104 10.00 -3.10 -8.99
N LEU A 105 9.30 -2.01 -8.70
CA LEU A 105 9.51 -1.22 -7.49
C LEU A 105 8.25 -1.25 -6.63
N TYR A 106 8.36 -1.79 -5.41
CA TYR A 106 7.26 -1.75 -4.46
C TYR A 106 7.04 -0.33 -3.92
N SER A 107 5.78 0.13 -3.89
CA SER A 107 5.41 1.38 -3.27
C SER A 107 4.00 1.39 -2.70
N GLU A 108 3.85 1.93 -1.49
CA GLU A 108 2.55 2.13 -0.83
C GLU A 108 1.79 3.38 -1.34
N LEU A 109 2.44 4.21 -2.17
CA LEU A 109 1.86 5.46 -2.65
C LEU A 109 0.80 5.22 -3.74
N VAL A 110 -0.40 5.72 -3.47
CA VAL A 110 -1.57 5.55 -4.36
C VAL A 110 -1.63 6.64 -5.45
N GLN A 111 -0.75 7.64 -5.41
CA GLN A 111 -0.70 8.70 -6.41
C GLN A 111 0.74 9.22 -6.52
N GLY A 112 1.30 9.18 -7.73
CA GLY A 112 2.62 9.74 -8.07
C GLY A 112 3.81 8.82 -7.88
N ILE A 113 4.99 9.39 -8.11
CA ILE A 113 6.27 8.69 -8.03
C ILE A 113 6.80 8.85 -6.60
N PRO A 114 7.21 7.75 -5.94
CA PRO A 114 7.69 7.81 -4.56
C PRO A 114 8.96 8.65 -4.44
N PRO A 115 9.12 9.45 -3.36
CA PRO A 115 10.29 10.30 -3.21
C PRO A 115 11.61 9.52 -3.09
N ILE A 116 11.56 8.25 -2.69
CA ILE A 116 12.72 7.37 -2.65
C ILE A 116 13.35 7.14 -4.04
N PHE A 117 12.56 7.29 -5.12
CA PHE A 117 13.03 7.02 -6.48
C PHE A 117 14.07 8.03 -6.96
N SER A 118 13.94 9.31 -6.62
CA SER A 118 14.96 10.32 -6.96
C SER A 118 16.27 10.05 -6.23
N HIS A 119 16.20 9.65 -4.97
CA HIS A 119 17.36 9.27 -4.19
C HIS A 119 18.03 8.00 -4.74
N PHE A 120 17.23 7.05 -5.22
CA PHE A 120 17.72 5.84 -5.87
C PHE A 120 18.50 6.16 -7.15
N ILE A 121 17.97 7.02 -8.02
CA ILE A 121 18.65 7.44 -9.25
C ILE A 121 19.96 8.19 -8.94
N ALA A 122 19.96 9.04 -7.92
CA ALA A 122 21.14 9.80 -7.53
C ALA A 122 22.30 8.90 -7.05
N ASN A 123 21.99 7.80 -6.37
CA ASN A 123 23.00 6.88 -5.85
C ASN A 123 23.37 5.79 -6.85
N ILE A 124 22.42 5.37 -7.70
CA ILE A 124 22.59 4.30 -8.68
C ILE A 124 22.07 4.82 -10.03
N PRO A 125 22.97 5.30 -10.91
CA PRO A 125 22.60 5.84 -12.22
C PRO A 125 22.31 4.73 -13.25
N SER A 126 21.51 3.74 -12.86
CA SER A 126 21.12 2.60 -13.69
C SER A 126 19.62 2.36 -13.54
N ILE A 127 18.86 2.60 -14.60
CA ILE A 127 17.40 2.42 -14.61
C ILE A 127 17.03 1.35 -15.64
N HIS A 128 16.06 0.51 -15.29
CA HIS A 128 15.49 -0.47 -16.21
C HIS A 128 14.68 0.18 -17.34
N SER A 129 14.67 -0.45 -18.52
CA SER A 129 13.97 0.07 -19.70
C SER A 129 12.45 0.11 -19.56
N VAL A 130 11.89 -0.76 -18.72
CA VAL A 130 10.47 -0.75 -18.31
C VAL A 130 10.45 -0.76 -16.79
N LEU A 131 9.79 0.21 -16.17
CA LEU A 131 9.66 0.28 -14.72
C LEU A 131 8.19 0.14 -14.32
N VAL A 132 7.88 -0.80 -13.44
CA VAL A 132 6.53 -1.00 -12.91
C VAL A 132 6.53 -0.73 -11.40
N PHE A 133 5.80 0.31 -10.99
CA PHE A 133 5.55 0.59 -9.58
C PHE A 133 4.40 -0.28 -9.08
N VAL A 134 4.69 -1.24 -8.19
CA VAL A 134 3.70 -2.18 -7.65
C VAL A 134 3.24 -1.73 -6.27
N SER A 135 1.94 -1.57 -6.09
CA SER A 135 1.33 -1.19 -4.81
C SER A 135 0.36 -2.27 -4.34
N ILE A 136 0.68 -2.94 -3.24
CA ILE A 136 -0.14 -4.02 -2.69
C ILE A 136 -1.10 -3.44 -1.65
N LYS A 137 -2.40 -3.69 -1.83
CA LYS A 137 -3.44 -3.25 -0.91
C LYS A 137 -4.34 -4.39 -0.49
N SER A 138 -4.43 -4.61 0.82
CA SER A 138 -5.44 -5.50 1.39
C SER A 138 -6.78 -4.78 1.48
N ILE A 139 -7.83 -5.39 0.94
CA ILE A 139 -9.20 -4.90 0.96
C ILE A 139 -10.11 -5.84 1.76
N PRO A 140 -11.14 -5.32 2.46
CA PRO A 140 -11.97 -6.11 3.38
C PRO A 140 -13.02 -6.98 2.65
N ILE A 141 -12.64 -7.65 1.58
CA ILE A 141 -13.47 -8.59 0.82
C ILE A 141 -12.84 -9.98 0.82
N SER A 142 -13.65 -11.03 0.62
CA SER A 142 -13.16 -12.42 0.75
C SER A 142 -12.15 -12.79 -0.32
N LYS A 143 -12.50 -12.60 -1.58
CA LYS A 143 -11.66 -12.89 -2.74
C LYS A 143 -11.90 -11.83 -3.79
N VAL A 144 -10.84 -11.21 -4.29
CA VAL A 144 -10.93 -10.29 -5.43
C VAL A 144 -11.00 -11.11 -6.72
N ILE A 145 -11.77 -10.63 -7.68
CA ILE A 145 -11.83 -11.22 -9.03
C ILE A 145 -10.48 -10.96 -9.73
N LEU A 146 -10.00 -11.91 -10.55
CA LEU A 146 -8.66 -11.87 -11.13
C LEU A 146 -8.45 -10.62 -12.01
N GLU A 147 -9.46 -10.21 -12.78
CA GLU A 147 -9.40 -9.04 -13.66
C GLU A 147 -9.37 -7.71 -12.88
N GLU A 148 -9.98 -7.67 -11.69
CA GLU A 148 -9.98 -6.49 -10.81
C GLU A 148 -8.81 -6.48 -9.81
N ARG A 149 -8.03 -7.56 -9.78
CA ARG A 149 -6.92 -7.74 -8.85
C ARG A 149 -5.78 -6.80 -9.18
N CYS A 150 -5.47 -6.60 -10.45
CA CYS A 150 -4.34 -5.80 -10.92
C CYS A 150 -4.84 -4.59 -11.72
N LEU A 151 -4.86 -3.42 -11.06
CA LEU A 151 -5.25 -2.18 -11.73
C LEU A 151 -4.01 -1.45 -12.22
N PHE A 152 -3.86 -1.38 -13.54
CA PHE A 152 -2.77 -0.66 -14.18
C PHE A 152 -3.14 0.79 -14.50
N ARG A 153 -2.15 1.67 -14.38
CA ARG A 153 -2.22 3.07 -14.80
C ARG A 153 -0.86 3.50 -15.33
N ARG A 154 -0.84 4.20 -16.46
CA ARG A 154 0.39 4.82 -16.97
C ARG A 154 0.75 6.03 -16.09
N VAL A 155 2.03 6.16 -15.78
CA VAL A 155 2.57 7.36 -15.11
C VAL A 155 2.99 8.31 -16.22
N GLU A 156 2.41 9.51 -16.27
CA GLU A 156 2.84 10.55 -17.21
C GLU A 156 4.23 11.07 -16.83
N PRO A 157 5.05 11.52 -17.81
CA PRO A 157 4.82 11.56 -19.26
C PRO A 157 5.05 10.23 -19.99
N ARG A 158 4.38 10.03 -21.15
CA ARG A 158 4.32 8.75 -21.90
C ARG A 158 5.69 8.21 -22.34
N ASP A 159 6.69 9.07 -22.47
CA ASP A 159 8.01 8.79 -23.03
C ASP A 159 8.90 7.91 -22.12
N LEU A 160 8.58 7.82 -20.82
CA LEU A 160 9.43 7.12 -19.86
C LEU A 160 9.09 5.63 -19.67
N ARG A 161 8.08 5.08 -20.36
CA ARG A 161 7.63 3.66 -20.23
C ARG A 161 7.54 3.21 -18.76
N MET A 162 6.99 4.10 -17.92
CA MET A 162 6.74 3.85 -16.52
C MET A 162 5.27 3.50 -16.32
N TYR A 163 5.03 2.32 -15.75
CA TYR A 163 3.71 1.81 -15.44
C TYR A 163 3.54 1.73 -13.94
N ARG A 164 2.28 1.79 -13.51
CA ARG A 164 1.92 1.56 -12.12
C ARG A 164 0.86 0.49 -12.05
N CYS A 165 1.05 -0.47 -11.16
CA CYS A 165 0.11 -1.51 -10.84
C CYS A 165 -0.34 -1.39 -9.39
N VAL A 166 -1.65 -1.40 -9.15
CA VAL A 166 -2.22 -1.56 -7.81
C VAL A 166 -2.81 -2.95 -7.71
N VAL A 167 -2.19 -3.80 -6.90
CA VAL A 167 -2.63 -5.17 -6.65
C VAL A 167 -3.52 -5.20 -5.41
N ARG A 168 -4.75 -5.64 -5.56
CA ARG A 168 -5.73 -5.76 -4.48
C ARG A 168 -5.83 -7.20 -4.02
N TYR A 169 -5.71 -7.44 -2.72
CA TYR A 169 -5.88 -8.76 -2.11
C TYR A 169 -7.05 -8.74 -1.13
N GLY A 170 -7.90 -9.74 -1.20
CA GLY A 170 -8.91 -10.05 -0.20
C GLY A 170 -8.32 -10.82 0.98
N TYR A 171 -9.08 -10.92 2.07
CA TYR A 171 -8.59 -11.56 3.30
C TYR A 171 -8.43 -13.08 3.19
N LYS A 172 -9.07 -13.75 2.21
CA LYS A 172 -8.84 -15.18 1.90
C LYS A 172 -7.94 -15.41 0.68
N ASP A 173 -7.45 -14.35 0.06
CA ASP A 173 -6.59 -14.50 -1.11
C ASP A 173 -5.21 -14.95 -0.68
N LYS A 174 -4.74 -16.03 -1.31
CA LYS A 174 -3.38 -16.51 -1.12
C LYS A 174 -2.44 -15.58 -1.89
N ILE A 175 -1.34 -15.23 -1.25
CA ILE A 175 -0.18 -14.64 -1.92
C ILE A 175 0.42 -15.77 -2.75
N GLU A 176 0.37 -15.62 -4.07
CA GLU A 176 0.87 -16.60 -5.02
C GLU A 176 2.42 -16.64 -4.98
N GLU A 177 2.99 -17.72 -5.51
CA GLU A 177 4.45 -17.83 -5.63
C GLU A 177 5.00 -16.73 -6.57
N SER A 178 6.26 -16.31 -6.34
CA SER A 178 6.88 -15.18 -7.06
C SER A 178 6.73 -15.31 -8.58
N ASP A 179 6.99 -16.51 -9.11
CA ASP A 179 6.95 -16.79 -10.55
C ASP A 179 5.55 -16.65 -11.16
N GLU A 180 4.52 -17.04 -10.41
CA GLU A 180 3.13 -16.99 -10.88
C GLU A 180 2.61 -15.55 -10.85
N PHE A 181 2.93 -14.82 -9.77
CA PHE A 181 2.64 -13.40 -9.66
C PHE A 181 3.29 -12.59 -10.79
N GLU A 182 4.56 -12.85 -11.11
CA GLU A 182 5.26 -12.18 -12.20
C GLU A 182 4.64 -12.47 -13.58
N ARG A 183 4.20 -13.71 -13.82
CA ARG A 183 3.51 -14.05 -15.07
C ARG A 183 2.20 -13.29 -15.19
N GLN A 184 1.37 -13.32 -14.16
CA GLN A 184 0.10 -12.60 -14.14
C GLN A 184 0.30 -11.08 -14.27
N LEU A 185 1.33 -10.51 -13.63
CA LEU A 185 1.64 -9.10 -13.72
C LEU A 185 1.99 -8.71 -15.18
N VAL A 186 2.80 -9.51 -15.85
CA VAL A 186 3.23 -9.24 -17.23
C VAL A 186 2.07 -9.41 -18.21
N GLU A 187 1.23 -10.43 -18.04
CA GLU A 187 0.05 -10.63 -18.90
C GLU A 187 -0.94 -9.47 -18.77
N ASN A 188 -1.32 -9.12 -17.55
CA ASN A 188 -2.22 -7.98 -17.33
C ASN A 188 -1.61 -6.64 -17.79
N LEU A 189 -0.28 -6.49 -17.73
CA LEU A 189 0.40 -5.31 -18.27
C LEU A 189 0.28 -5.24 -19.80
N LYS A 190 0.40 -6.37 -20.51
CA LYS A 190 0.22 -6.41 -21.97
C LYS A 190 -1.20 -6.05 -22.36
N ASP A 191 -2.19 -6.59 -21.67
CA ASP A 191 -3.60 -6.31 -21.91
C ASP A 191 -3.91 -4.82 -21.67
N PHE A 192 -3.31 -4.23 -20.64
CA PHE A 192 -3.41 -2.80 -20.39
C PHE A 192 -2.80 -1.96 -21.52
N ILE A 193 -1.60 -2.30 -21.99
CA ILE A 193 -0.93 -1.59 -23.10
C ILE A 193 -1.76 -1.69 -24.38
N TRP A 194 -2.30 -2.87 -24.68
CA TRP A 194 -3.18 -3.09 -25.82
C TRP A 194 -4.44 -2.22 -25.76
N HIS A 195 -5.13 -2.20 -24.61
CA HIS A 195 -6.32 -1.37 -24.41
C HIS A 195 -6.02 0.13 -24.45
N GLU A 196 -4.90 0.59 -23.92
CA GLU A 196 -4.50 2.00 -23.96
C GLU A 196 -4.24 2.48 -25.39
N HIS A 197 -3.56 1.67 -26.20
CA HIS A 197 -3.33 1.95 -27.61
C HIS A 197 -4.62 1.87 -28.42
N LEU A 198 -5.50 0.89 -28.18
CA LEU A 198 -6.80 0.79 -28.85
C LEU A 198 -7.67 2.04 -28.56
N MET A 199 -7.66 2.52 -27.32
CA MET A 199 -8.36 3.75 -26.92
C MET A 199 -7.74 5.00 -27.55
N SER A 200 -6.40 5.06 -27.64
CA SER A 200 -5.69 6.16 -28.30
C SER A 200 -5.94 6.16 -29.81
N ALA A 201 -5.91 4.99 -30.45
CA ALA A 201 -6.20 4.79 -31.87
C ALA A 201 -7.68 5.08 -32.20
N THR A 202 -8.62 4.71 -31.33
CA THR A 202 -10.04 5.09 -31.47
C THR A 202 -10.21 6.61 -31.34
N ALA A 203 -9.53 7.24 -30.37
CA ALA A 203 -9.56 8.69 -30.19
C ALA A 203 -8.90 9.45 -31.36
N GLU A 204 -7.86 8.88 -31.97
CA GLU A 204 -7.21 9.39 -33.17
C GLU A 204 -8.03 9.12 -34.43
N GLN A 205 -8.66 7.96 -34.60
CA GLN A 205 -9.57 7.67 -35.71
C GLN A 205 -10.81 8.56 -35.70
N LEU A 206 -11.32 8.92 -34.52
CA LEU A 206 -12.36 9.95 -34.36
C LEU A 206 -11.87 11.37 -34.74
N ARG A 207 -10.55 11.59 -34.82
CA ARG A 207 -9.92 12.89 -35.15
C ARG A 207 -9.30 12.94 -36.56
N SER A 208 -8.85 11.82 -37.12
CA SER A 208 -8.26 11.67 -38.46
C SER A 208 -7.98 10.20 -38.75
N GLY A 209 -8.51 9.64 -39.85
CA GLY A 209 -8.34 8.23 -40.21
C GLY A 209 -6.88 7.85 -40.45
N GLY A 210 -6.27 7.16 -39.48
CA GLY A 210 -4.88 6.65 -39.54
C GLY A 210 -4.69 5.42 -38.65
N SER A 211 -3.78 4.53 -39.04
CA SER A 211 -3.57 3.19 -38.49
C SER A 211 -2.72 3.20 -37.21
N GLY A 212 -3.34 2.91 -36.05
CA GLY A 212 -2.69 2.90 -34.72
C GLY A 212 -2.22 1.53 -34.22
N ASP A 213 -2.27 0.49 -35.05
CA ASP A 213 -2.05 -0.91 -34.65
C ASP A 213 -0.55 -1.28 -34.47
N LEU A 214 0.35 -0.59 -35.20
CA LEU A 214 1.79 -0.92 -35.18
C LEU A 214 2.50 -0.59 -33.85
N GLY A 215 2.13 0.52 -33.19
CA GLY A 215 2.83 1.01 -31.99
C GLY A 215 2.61 0.14 -30.75
N ALA A 216 1.41 -0.42 -30.61
CA ALA A 216 1.07 -1.32 -29.51
C ALA A 216 1.90 -2.61 -29.56
N GLN A 217 2.02 -3.17 -30.76
CA GLN A 217 2.72 -4.42 -30.99
C GLN A 217 4.23 -4.30 -30.70
N GLU A 218 4.84 -3.16 -31.05
CA GLU A 218 6.23 -2.86 -30.74
C GLU A 218 6.49 -2.72 -29.23
N GLU A 219 5.62 -2.00 -28.50
CA GLU A 219 5.74 -1.87 -27.04
C GLU A 219 5.57 -3.22 -26.33
N ILE A 220 4.60 -4.04 -26.76
CA ILE A 220 4.37 -5.39 -26.21
C ILE A 220 5.58 -6.30 -26.47
N GLN A 221 6.13 -6.26 -27.68
CA GLN A 221 7.31 -7.03 -28.04
C GLN A 221 8.54 -6.56 -27.25
N PHE A 222 8.65 -5.26 -26.98
CA PHE A 222 9.70 -4.70 -26.14
C PHE A 222 9.59 -5.15 -24.68
N VAL A 223 8.38 -5.14 -24.11
CA VAL A 223 8.11 -5.63 -22.75
C VAL A 223 8.46 -7.12 -22.62
N GLN A 224 8.10 -7.94 -23.62
CA GLN A 224 8.45 -9.35 -23.64
C GLN A 224 9.97 -9.57 -23.68
N ARG A 225 10.67 -8.86 -24.58
CA ARG A 225 12.12 -8.92 -24.68
C ARG A 225 12.82 -8.43 -23.41
N ALA A 226 12.24 -7.45 -22.72
CA ALA A 226 12.74 -6.96 -21.43
C ALA A 226 12.58 -7.99 -20.31
N LYS A 227 11.49 -8.76 -20.30
CA LYS A 227 11.29 -9.88 -19.38
C LYS A 227 12.32 -11.00 -19.62
N ASP A 228 12.48 -11.40 -20.88
CA ASP A 228 13.37 -12.52 -21.25
C ASP A 228 14.83 -12.20 -20.88
N LYS A 229 15.28 -10.97 -21.12
CA LYS A 229 16.62 -10.48 -20.71
C LYS A 229 16.77 -10.31 -19.19
N GLY A 230 15.68 -10.15 -18.44
CA GLY A 230 15.70 -10.17 -16.98
C GLY A 230 16.02 -11.58 -16.49
N LYS A 231 15.24 -12.55 -16.96
CA LYS A 231 15.36 -13.96 -16.59
C LYS A 231 16.70 -14.60 -16.95
N GLU A 232 17.31 -14.18 -18.07
CA GLU A 232 18.63 -14.64 -18.49
C GLU A 232 19.76 -14.18 -17.55
N ARG A 233 19.57 -13.07 -16.82
CA ARG A 233 20.55 -12.56 -15.84
C ARG A 233 20.42 -13.14 -14.44
N ASP A 234 19.24 -13.65 -14.08
CA ASP A 234 19.04 -14.43 -12.86
C ASP A 234 19.69 -15.82 -12.96
N PHE A 235 20.07 -16.25 -14.18
CA PHE A 235 20.76 -17.50 -14.49
C PHE A 235 22.30 -17.40 -14.34
N TRP A 236 22.82 -16.51 -13.49
CA TRP A 236 24.23 -16.57 -13.12
C TRP A 236 24.45 -17.83 -12.27
N PRO A 237 25.36 -18.75 -12.63
CA PRO A 237 25.62 -19.93 -11.82
C PRO A 237 26.10 -19.48 -10.44
N SER A 238 25.44 -19.95 -9.39
CA SER A 238 25.89 -19.77 -8.01
C SER A 238 27.38 -20.15 -7.91
N PRO A 239 28.25 -19.30 -7.34
CA PRO A 239 29.69 -19.59 -7.24
C PRO A 239 30.02 -20.65 -6.17
N GLU A 240 29.13 -21.60 -5.90
CA GLU A 240 29.33 -22.64 -4.87
C GLU A 240 29.84 -23.98 -5.42
N ALA A 241 30.09 -24.09 -6.73
CA ALA A 241 30.57 -25.32 -7.36
C ALA A 241 32.07 -25.27 -7.75
N GLY A 242 32.93 -24.69 -6.89
CA GLY A 242 34.35 -24.52 -7.20
C GLY A 242 35.32 -24.43 -6.02
N PHE A 243 34.93 -24.90 -4.83
CA PHE A 243 35.79 -24.91 -3.64
C PHE A 243 35.78 -26.27 -2.92
N SER A 244 35.95 -27.36 -3.67
CA SER A 244 36.23 -28.70 -3.11
C SER A 244 37.24 -29.51 -3.92
N GLU A 245 38.04 -28.85 -4.74
CA GLU A 245 39.29 -29.40 -5.29
C GLU A 245 40.30 -28.27 -5.25
N LEU A 246 41.16 -28.27 -4.22
CA LEU A 246 42.56 -27.81 -4.19
C LEU A 246 42.97 -27.60 -2.71
N GLU A 247 43.74 -28.57 -2.21
CA GLU A 247 44.58 -28.61 -1.00
C GLU A 247 43.94 -28.69 0.40
#